data_AF-A0A0F5LCF0-F1
#
_entry.id   AF-A0A0F5LCF0-F1
#
_cell.length_a   1.000
_cell.length_b   1.000
_cell.length_c   1.000
_cell.angle_alpha   90.00
_cell.angle_beta   90.00
_cell.angle_gamma   90.00
#
_symmetry.space_group_name_H-M   'P 1'
#
loop_
_entity.id
_entity.type
_entity.pdbx_description
1 polymer ?
#
loop_
_entity_poly.entity_id
_entity_poly.type
_entity_poly.pdbx_seq_one_letter_code
_entity_poly.pdbx_strand_id
1 'polypeptide(L)'
;MSRTLHPLTITDLSGFARSLRGALAARQAPLGHVEMLNLLSRAAGFKNYQHFRATSVIATERERRVEAPKADAELIERVVRHFDRQGVLMRWPAKNSLQPLCLWALWSRMEAGRAYSDAEMKALLNRWASFGDHALLRRALVSLGYAVRTTDGRIYRRIEQKPPVELSPLLRTLNANKPA
;
A
#
# COMPACT_ATOMS: atom_id res chain seq x y z
N MET A 1 16.97 -20.29 -4.92
CA MET A 1 15.67 -20.11 -5.62
C MET A 1 14.56 -20.58 -4.70
N SER A 2 13.70 -19.68 -4.23
CA SER A 2 12.58 -20.02 -3.34
C SER A 2 11.56 -20.90 -4.08
N ARG A 3 11.16 -22.02 -3.48
CA ARG A 3 10.15 -22.93 -4.02
C ARG A 3 8.77 -22.27 -3.88
N THR A 4 8.17 -21.83 -4.99
CA THR A 4 6.78 -21.34 -5.00
C THR A 4 5.81 -22.52 -4.99
N LEU A 5 5.01 -22.63 -3.93
CA LEU A 5 3.93 -23.61 -3.80
C LEU A 5 2.66 -23.03 -4.43
N HIS A 6 2.03 -23.77 -5.34
CA HIS A 6 0.76 -23.41 -5.96
C HIS A 6 -0.30 -24.42 -5.51
N PRO A 7 -1.28 -24.05 -4.67
CA PRO A 7 -2.33 -24.97 -4.25
C PRO A 7 -3.21 -25.33 -5.44
N LEU A 8 -3.48 -26.62 -5.62
CA LEU A 8 -4.41 -27.14 -6.62
C LEU A 8 -5.71 -27.53 -5.91
N THR A 9 -6.74 -26.69 -6.05
CA THR A 9 -8.07 -26.97 -5.50
C THR A 9 -8.89 -27.76 -6.51
N ILE A 10 -9.47 -28.87 -6.08
CA ILE A 10 -10.29 -29.75 -6.91
C ILE A 10 -11.74 -29.67 -6.40
N THR A 11 -12.64 -29.13 -7.22
CA THR A 11 -14.05 -28.97 -6.85
C THR A 11 -14.88 -30.24 -7.08
N ASP A 12 -14.47 -31.08 -8.04
CA ASP A 12 -15.05 -32.40 -8.30
C ASP A 12 -13.96 -33.48 -8.26
N LEU A 13 -13.81 -34.10 -7.08
CA LEU A 13 -12.80 -35.13 -6.86
C LEU A 13 -13.03 -36.38 -7.71
N SER A 14 -14.29 -36.74 -7.95
CA SER A 14 -14.64 -37.95 -8.69
C SER A 14 -14.40 -37.79 -10.18
N GLY A 15 -14.78 -36.63 -10.75
CA GLY A 15 -14.45 -36.27 -12.14
C GLY A 15 -12.95 -36.20 -12.38
N PHE A 16 -12.22 -35.55 -11.46
CA PHE A 16 -10.75 -35.49 -11.48
C PHE A 16 -10.12 -36.88 -11.54
N ALA A 17 -10.49 -37.77 -10.61
CA ALA A 17 -9.94 -39.12 -10.52
C ALA A 17 -10.24 -39.94 -11.78
N ARG A 18 -11.46 -39.81 -12.33
CA ARG A 18 -11.86 -40.52 -13.57
C ARG A 18 -11.04 -40.05 -14.78
N SER A 19 -10.88 -38.73 -14.93
CA SER A 19 -10.07 -38.15 -16.02
C SER A 19 -8.60 -38.56 -15.90
N LEU A 20 -8.04 -38.49 -14.69
CA LEU A 20 -6.66 -38.89 -14.39
C LEU A 20 -6.42 -40.37 -14.73
N ARG A 21 -7.32 -41.25 -14.27
CA ARG A 21 -7.26 -42.69 -14.54
C ARG A 21 -7.31 -43.00 -16.03
N GLY A 22 -8.22 -42.36 -16.77
CA GLY A 22 -8.34 -42.55 -18.22
C GLY A 22 -7.07 -42.15 -18.97
N ALA A 23 -6.49 -41.00 -18.62
CA ALA A 23 -5.25 -40.51 -19.25
C ALA A 23 -4.02 -41.37 -18.93
N LEU A 24 -3.96 -41.97 -17.75
CA LEU A 24 -2.89 -42.91 -17.37
C LEU A 24 -3.05 -44.27 -18.07
N ALA A 25 -4.27 -44.81 -18.12
CA ALA A 25 -4.54 -46.11 -18.75
C ALA A 25 -4.27 -46.12 -20.26
N ALA A 26 -4.37 -44.98 -20.93
CA ALA A 26 -4.09 -44.85 -22.36
C ALA A 26 -2.59 -44.84 -22.72
N ARG A 27 -1.67 -44.92 -21.74
CA ARG A 27 -0.22 -44.80 -21.98
C ARG A 27 0.52 -46.11 -21.68
N GLN A 28 1.55 -46.37 -22.49
CA GLN A 28 2.41 -47.56 -22.39
C GLN A 28 3.83 -47.25 -21.84
N ALA A 29 4.17 -45.97 -21.67
CA ALA A 29 5.49 -45.51 -21.22
C ALA A 29 5.39 -44.66 -19.94
N PRO A 30 6.43 -44.66 -19.08
CA PRO A 30 6.47 -43.84 -17.87
C PRO A 30 6.45 -42.35 -18.20
N LEU A 31 5.79 -41.57 -17.34
CA LEU A 31 5.64 -40.12 -17.49
C LEU A 31 6.87 -39.37 -16.99
N GLY A 32 7.31 -38.38 -17.75
CA GLY A 32 8.20 -37.34 -17.23
C GLY A 32 7.50 -36.41 -16.23
N HIS A 33 8.27 -35.67 -15.44
CA HIS A 33 7.72 -34.75 -14.42
C HIS A 33 6.78 -33.69 -15.00
N VAL A 34 7.18 -33.05 -16.11
CA VAL A 34 6.36 -32.00 -16.77
C VAL A 34 5.09 -32.59 -17.37
N GLU A 35 5.14 -33.81 -17.90
CA GLU A 35 3.96 -34.50 -18.41
C GLU A 35 2.97 -34.82 -17.29
N MET A 36 3.47 -35.29 -16.15
CA MET A 36 2.66 -35.52 -14.95
C MET A 36 1.96 -34.23 -14.50
N LEU A 37 2.70 -33.11 -14.41
CA LEU A 37 2.13 -31.81 -14.05
C LEU A 37 1.04 -31.34 -15.02
N ASN A 38 1.23 -31.54 -16.32
CA ASN A 38 0.23 -31.21 -17.33
C ASN A 38 -1.01 -32.09 -17.20
N LEU A 39 -0.84 -33.39 -16.92
CA LEU A 39 -1.94 -34.33 -16.76
C LEU A 39 -2.78 -34.00 -15.52
N LEU A 40 -2.13 -33.75 -14.37
CA LEU A 40 -2.80 -33.30 -13.14
C LEU A 40 -3.55 -31.98 -13.36
N SER A 41 -2.93 -31.02 -14.04
CA SER A 41 -3.56 -29.72 -14.33
C SER A 41 -4.81 -29.88 -15.22
N ARG A 42 -4.75 -30.76 -16.23
CA ARG A 42 -5.91 -31.05 -17.10
C ARG A 42 -7.04 -31.76 -16.39
N ALA A 43 -6.72 -32.75 -15.55
CA ALA A 43 -7.72 -33.44 -14.73
C ALA A 43 -8.43 -32.46 -13.77
N ALA A 44 -7.75 -31.40 -13.35
CA ALA A 44 -8.32 -30.31 -12.54
C ALA A 44 -8.98 -29.18 -13.36
N GLY A 45 -9.10 -29.33 -14.69
CA GLY A 45 -9.81 -28.38 -15.56
C GLY A 45 -8.95 -27.26 -16.17
N PHE A 46 -7.63 -27.27 -15.99
CA PHE A 46 -6.71 -26.31 -16.62
C PHE A 46 -6.17 -26.83 -17.96
N LYS A 47 -5.84 -25.95 -18.91
CA LYS A 47 -5.33 -26.37 -20.23
C LYS A 47 -3.98 -27.11 -20.16
N ASN A 48 -3.10 -26.64 -19.28
CA ASN A 48 -1.77 -27.20 -19.01
C ASN A 48 -1.22 -26.62 -17.68
N TYR A 49 -0.02 -27.04 -17.29
CA TYR A 49 0.62 -26.58 -16.05
C TYR A 49 0.96 -25.09 -16.04
N GLN A 50 1.34 -24.51 -17.18
CA GLN A 50 1.63 -23.07 -17.29
C GLN A 50 0.36 -22.24 -17.05
N HIS A 51 -0.77 -22.67 -17.60
CA HIS A 51 -2.07 -22.05 -17.36
C HIS A 51 -2.49 -22.13 -15.89
N PHE A 52 -2.32 -23.30 -15.25
CA PHE A 52 -2.54 -23.44 -13.81
C PHE A 52 -1.68 -22.45 -13.01
N ARG A 53 -0.37 -22.41 -13.26
CA ARG A 53 0.54 -21.50 -12.56
C ARG A 53 0.17 -20.03 -12.73
N ALA A 54 -0.15 -19.61 -13.96
CA ALA A 54 -0.55 -18.23 -14.24
C ALA A 54 -1.82 -17.86 -13.45
N THR A 55 -2.83 -18.73 -13.47
CA THR A 55 -4.07 -18.52 -12.71
C THR A 55 -3.83 -18.50 -11.19
N SER A 56 -2.98 -19.40 -10.67
CA SER A 56 -2.63 -19.41 -9.24
C SER A 56 -1.89 -18.14 -8.81
N VAL A 57 -0.95 -17.63 -9.63
CA VAL A 57 -0.26 -16.37 -9.34
C VAL A 57 -1.26 -15.22 -9.28
N ILE A 58 -2.17 -15.13 -10.25
CA ILE A 58 -3.21 -14.10 -10.28
C ILE A 58 -4.14 -14.21 -9.06
N ALA A 59 -4.54 -15.43 -8.68
CA ALA A 59 -5.39 -15.67 -7.52
C ALA A 59 -4.70 -15.23 -6.22
N THR A 60 -3.44 -15.63 -6.02
CA THR A 60 -2.65 -15.22 -4.85
C THR A 60 -2.40 -13.71 -4.81
N GLU A 61 -2.12 -13.08 -5.96
CA GLU A 61 -1.97 -11.62 -6.04
C GLU A 61 -3.28 -10.90 -5.71
N ARG A 62 -4.42 -11.45 -6.14
CA ARG A 62 -5.75 -10.92 -5.84
C ARG A 62 -6.09 -11.07 -4.36
N GLU A 63 -5.84 -12.22 -3.76
CA GLU A 63 -6.02 -12.47 -2.32
C GLU A 63 -5.16 -11.51 -1.48
N ARG A 64 -3.87 -11.38 -1.81
CA ARG A 64 -2.97 -10.40 -1.17
C ARG A 64 -3.47 -8.97 -1.29
N ARG A 65 -4.09 -8.59 -2.42
CA ARG A 65 -4.69 -7.27 -2.60
C ARG A 65 -5.93 -7.07 -1.72
N VAL A 66 -6.71 -8.11 -1.49
CA VAL A 66 -7.90 -8.08 -0.61
C VAL A 66 -7.50 -8.01 0.87
N GLU A 67 -6.40 -8.65 1.26
CA GLU A 67 -5.83 -8.59 2.61
C GLU A 67 -5.06 -7.31 2.93
N ALA A 68 -4.90 -6.40 1.96
CA ALA A 68 -4.26 -5.12 2.21
C ALA A 68 -5.01 -4.38 3.34
N PRO A 69 -4.29 -3.76 4.30
CA PRO A 69 -4.92 -3.10 5.43
C PRO A 69 -5.93 -2.07 4.95
N LYS A 70 -7.18 -2.23 5.38
CA LYS A 70 -8.26 -1.30 5.07
C LYS A 70 -8.04 -0.03 5.87
N ALA A 71 -8.08 1.11 5.18
CA ALA A 71 -7.96 2.41 5.82
C ALA A 71 -9.11 2.65 6.81
N ASP A 72 -8.77 3.16 7.99
CA ASP A 72 -9.75 3.56 9.00
C ASP A 72 -10.48 4.84 8.56
N ALA A 73 -11.75 4.68 8.14
CA ALA A 73 -12.58 5.78 7.68
C ALA A 73 -12.92 6.80 8.78
N GLU A 74 -13.07 6.36 10.04
CA GLU A 74 -13.39 7.25 11.17
C GLU A 74 -12.19 8.14 11.49
N LEU A 75 -10.98 7.56 11.50
CA LEU A 75 -9.74 8.31 11.66
C LEU A 75 -9.59 9.38 10.58
N ILE A 76 -9.84 9.03 9.32
CA ILE A 76 -9.79 9.98 8.20
C ILE A 76 -10.78 11.13 8.41
N GLU A 77 -12.04 10.82 8.71
CA GLU A 77 -13.06 11.86 8.91
C GLU A 77 -12.68 12.83 10.04
N ARG A 78 -12.17 12.30 11.15
CA ARG A 78 -11.71 13.12 12.28
C ARG A 78 -10.55 14.02 11.88
N VAL A 79 -9.60 13.51 11.11
CA VAL A 79 -8.45 14.29 10.62
C VAL A 79 -8.88 15.37 9.63
N VAL A 80 -9.82 15.08 8.73
CA VAL A 80 -10.36 16.06 7.77
C VAL A 80 -10.90 17.31 8.48
N ARG A 81 -11.53 17.17 9.65
CA ARG A 81 -12.05 18.29 10.47
C ARG A 81 -10.97 19.24 11.02
N HIS A 82 -9.69 18.91 10.86
CA HIS A 82 -8.58 19.80 11.19
C HIS A 82 -8.11 20.65 10.00
N PHE A 83 -8.55 20.34 8.80
CA PHE A 83 -8.19 21.07 7.58
C PHE A 83 -9.36 21.95 7.10
N ASP A 84 -9.04 23.10 6.53
CA ASP A 84 -10.03 23.91 5.82
C ASP A 84 -10.33 23.35 4.43
N ARG A 85 -11.19 24.05 3.68
CA ARG A 85 -11.57 23.68 2.31
C ARG A 85 -10.38 23.71 1.34
N GLN A 86 -9.36 24.51 1.63
CA GLN A 86 -8.15 24.64 0.81
C GLN A 86 -7.11 23.57 1.18
N GLY A 87 -7.37 22.73 2.18
CA GLY A 87 -6.43 21.75 2.70
C GLY A 87 -5.35 22.37 3.58
N VAL A 88 -5.57 23.55 4.17
CA VAL A 88 -4.70 24.16 5.18
C VAL A 88 -5.06 23.63 6.56
N LEU A 89 -4.07 23.19 7.32
CA LEU A 89 -4.26 22.70 8.68
C LEU A 89 -4.60 23.88 9.61
N MET A 90 -5.87 23.96 10.03
CA MET A 90 -6.40 25.08 10.81
C MET A 90 -5.93 25.07 12.26
N ARG A 91 -5.72 23.88 12.83
CA ARG A 91 -5.34 23.71 14.24
C ARG A 91 -4.59 22.40 14.45
N TRP A 92 -3.67 22.40 15.41
CA TRP A 92 -2.98 21.19 15.83
C TRP A 92 -3.92 20.25 16.62
N PRO A 93 -4.00 18.95 16.30
CA PRO A 93 -4.84 18.02 17.05
C PRO A 93 -4.33 17.80 18.48
N ALA A 94 -5.21 17.93 19.47
CA ALA A 94 -4.89 17.63 20.87
C ALA A 94 -4.65 16.12 21.09
N LYS A 95 -5.31 15.26 20.32
CA LYS A 95 -5.16 13.80 20.41
C LYS A 95 -3.95 13.33 19.60
N ASN A 96 -2.97 12.72 20.27
CA ASN A 96 -1.73 12.25 19.64
C ASN A 96 -1.95 11.26 18.49
N SER A 97 -3.02 10.45 18.50
CA SER A 97 -3.29 9.51 17.40
C SER A 97 -3.72 10.18 16.09
N LEU A 98 -4.15 11.44 16.11
CA LEU A 98 -4.53 12.19 14.90
C LEU A 98 -3.33 12.92 14.27
N GLN A 99 -2.31 13.23 15.07
CA GLN A 99 -1.17 14.05 14.67
C GLN A 99 -0.32 13.40 13.55
N PRO A 100 0.02 12.09 13.60
CA PRO A 100 0.76 11.42 12.53
C PRO A 100 0.10 11.60 11.16
N LEU A 101 -1.21 11.37 11.07
CA LEU A 101 -1.91 11.43 9.79
C LEU A 101 -2.03 12.88 9.27
N CYS A 102 -2.16 13.87 10.15
CA CYS A 102 -2.05 15.28 9.77
C CYS A 102 -0.67 15.61 9.19
N LEU A 103 0.40 15.13 9.84
CA LEU A 103 1.77 15.35 9.37
C LEU A 103 2.06 14.63 8.06
N TRP A 104 1.51 13.43 7.84
CA TRP A 104 1.60 12.73 6.57
C TRP A 104 0.97 13.52 5.43
N ALA A 105 -0.15 14.20 5.67
CA ALA A 105 -0.76 15.09 4.69
C ALA A 105 0.17 16.28 4.33
N LEU A 106 0.89 16.84 5.30
CA LEU A 106 1.89 17.90 5.05
C LEU A 106 3.15 17.36 4.35
N TRP A 107 3.67 16.23 4.83
CA TRP A 107 4.82 15.53 4.27
C TRP A 107 4.62 15.15 2.80
N SER A 108 3.39 14.78 2.41
CA SER A 108 3.05 14.44 1.02
C SER A 108 3.22 15.61 0.04
N ARG A 109 3.23 16.84 0.55
CA ARG A 109 3.44 18.09 -0.22
C ARG A 109 4.91 18.46 -0.33
N MET A 110 5.77 17.84 0.47
CA MET A 110 7.22 18.04 0.38
C MET A 110 7.76 17.24 -0.80
N GLU A 111 8.56 17.88 -1.65
CA GLU A 111 9.27 17.24 -2.75
C GLU A 111 10.29 16.22 -2.24
N ALA A 112 10.29 15.04 -2.88
CA ALA A 112 11.24 13.98 -2.61
C ALA A 112 12.67 14.41 -3.00
N GLY A 113 13.65 14.09 -2.15
CA GLY A 113 15.06 14.39 -2.41
C GLY A 113 15.47 15.87 -2.32
N ARG A 114 14.52 16.81 -2.19
CA ARG A 114 14.82 18.24 -2.05
C ARG A 114 15.31 18.57 -0.64
N ALA A 115 16.37 19.39 -0.59
CA ALA A 115 16.81 20.05 0.63
C ALA A 115 16.11 21.40 0.76
N TYR A 116 15.57 21.68 1.94
CA TYR A 116 14.94 22.96 2.27
C TYR A 116 15.79 23.67 3.30
N SER A 117 16.10 24.93 3.06
CA SER A 117 16.59 25.81 4.12
C SER A 117 15.53 26.02 5.21
N ASP A 118 15.94 26.50 6.38
CA ASP A 118 15.03 26.87 7.47
C ASP A 118 13.95 27.87 7.01
N ALA A 119 14.32 28.86 6.21
CA ALA A 119 13.42 29.87 5.66
C ALA A 119 12.40 29.28 4.68
N GLU A 120 12.85 28.41 3.77
CA GLU A 120 11.95 27.71 2.83
C GLU A 120 10.99 26.78 3.57
N MET A 121 11.49 26.03 4.55
CA MET A 121 10.67 25.13 5.37
C MET A 121 9.62 25.90 6.17
N LYS A 122 10.01 27.03 6.77
CA LYS A 122 9.09 27.95 7.46
C LYS A 122 8.01 28.47 6.50
N ALA A 123 8.41 28.93 5.31
CA ALA A 123 7.48 29.44 4.30
C ALA A 123 6.49 28.36 3.82
N LEU A 124 6.96 27.12 3.60
CA LEU A 124 6.10 25.99 3.24
C LEU A 124 5.06 25.69 4.33
N LEU A 125 5.51 25.54 5.58
CA LEU A 125 4.62 25.23 6.69
C LEU A 125 3.61 26.36 6.95
N ASN A 126 4.00 27.62 6.80
CA ASN A 126 3.08 28.76 6.91
C ASN A 126 1.99 28.77 5.83
N ARG A 127 2.25 28.20 4.65
CA ARG A 127 1.23 28.04 3.62
C ARG A 127 0.30 26.85 3.90
N TRP A 128 0.77 25.87 4.64
CA TRP A 128 0.02 24.64 4.88
C TRP A 128 -0.66 24.58 6.25
N ALA A 129 -0.40 25.52 7.15
CA ALA A 129 -1.01 25.61 8.46
C ALA A 129 -1.25 27.08 8.87
N SER A 130 -2.43 27.38 9.43
CA SER A 130 -2.85 28.76 9.75
C SER A 130 -2.77 29.14 11.23
N PHE A 131 -2.50 28.21 12.15
CA PHE A 131 -2.45 28.47 13.59
C PHE A 131 -1.15 29.13 14.10
N GLY A 132 -0.23 29.50 13.21
CA GLY A 132 0.95 30.31 13.54
C GLY A 132 2.10 29.59 14.25
N ASP A 133 1.93 28.35 14.74
CA ASP A 133 3.01 27.59 15.38
C ASP A 133 3.67 26.57 14.42
N HIS A 134 4.43 27.10 13.47
CA HIS A 134 5.22 26.29 12.54
C HIS A 134 6.43 25.62 13.22
N ALA A 135 6.88 26.12 14.38
CA ALA A 135 8.00 25.52 15.12
C ALA A 135 7.59 24.15 15.69
N LEU A 136 6.36 24.04 16.19
CA LEU A 136 5.75 22.79 16.58
C LEU A 136 5.74 21.79 15.43
N LEU A 137 5.32 22.19 14.22
CA LEU A 137 5.28 21.29 13.07
C LEU A 137 6.67 20.79 12.67
N ARG A 138 7.68 21.67 12.64
CA ARG A 138 9.07 21.27 12.35
C ARG A 138 9.59 20.26 13.38
N ARG A 139 9.34 20.53 14.67
CA ARG A 139 9.73 19.62 15.75
C ARG A 139 9.03 18.28 15.60
N ALA A 140 7.73 18.28 15.33
CA ALA A 140 6.93 17.05 15.19
C ALA A 140 7.35 16.22 13.97
N LEU A 141 7.64 16.86 12.83
CA LEU A 141 8.16 16.19 11.63
C LEU A 141 9.49 15.50 11.90
N VAL A 142 10.39 16.13 12.66
CA VAL A 142 11.69 15.54 13.00
C VAL A 142 11.55 14.46 14.07
N SER A 143 10.80 14.71 15.15
CA SER A 143 10.66 13.77 16.26
C SER A 143 9.95 12.47 15.86
N LEU A 144 9.02 12.53 14.90
CA LEU A 144 8.30 11.36 14.37
C LEU A 144 8.98 10.74 13.14
N GLY A 145 10.19 11.20 12.77
CA GLY A 145 10.98 10.60 11.70
C GLY A 145 10.44 10.84 10.29
N TYR A 146 9.66 11.91 10.06
CA TYR A 146 9.18 12.28 8.73
C TYR A 146 10.17 13.16 7.97
N ALA A 147 11.01 13.90 8.68
CA ALA A 147 12.07 14.71 8.11
C ALA A 147 13.34 14.62 8.98
N VAL A 148 14.51 14.73 8.36
CA VAL A 148 15.76 14.99 9.07
C VAL A 148 16.07 16.48 9.05
N ARG A 149 16.76 16.93 10.09
CA ARG A 149 17.35 18.27 10.19
C ARG A 149 18.84 18.13 10.45
N THR A 150 19.68 18.94 9.81
CA THR A 150 21.10 19.01 10.13
C THR A 150 21.33 19.48 11.57
N THR A 151 22.48 19.16 12.16
CA THR A 151 22.81 19.50 13.56
C THR A 151 22.85 21.02 13.78
N ASP A 152 23.32 21.78 12.80
CA ASP A 152 23.29 23.25 12.78
C ASP A 152 21.89 23.83 12.53
N GLY A 153 20.94 22.96 12.19
CA GLY A 153 19.53 23.27 12.12
C GLY A 153 19.09 24.00 10.85
N ARG A 154 19.98 24.15 9.88
CA ARG A 154 19.77 24.99 8.70
C ARG A 154 19.06 24.29 7.55
N ILE A 155 19.20 22.98 7.47
CA ILE A 155 18.69 22.20 6.34
C ILE A 155 17.73 21.13 6.84
N TYR A 156 16.58 21.03 6.16
CA TYR A 156 15.57 20.00 6.32
C TYR A 156 15.51 19.14 5.07
N ARG A 157 15.35 17.83 5.24
CA ARG A 157 15.08 16.89 4.13
C ARG A 157 13.99 15.92 4.53
N ARG A 158 13.09 15.64 3.59
CA ARG A 158 12.09 14.60 3.74
C ARG A 158 12.77 13.23 3.87
N ILE A 159 12.31 12.39 4.80
CA ILE A 159 12.71 10.98 4.84
C ILE A 159 11.71 10.22 3.96
N GLU A 160 12.21 9.50 2.95
CA GLU A 160 11.38 8.64 2.11
C GLU A 160 10.97 7.38 2.88
N GLN A 161 9.67 7.22 3.08
CA GLN A 161 9.11 6.08 3.79
C GLN A 161 7.70 5.76 3.29
N LYS A 162 7.29 4.51 3.51
CA LYS A 162 5.98 4.02 3.09
C LYS A 162 4.86 4.77 3.85
N PRO A 163 3.96 5.49 3.15
CA PRO A 163 2.85 6.16 3.81
C PRO A 163 1.82 5.17 4.36
N PRO A 164 1.05 5.58 5.39
CA PRO A 164 -0.05 4.79 5.92
C PRO A 164 -1.16 4.68 4.88
N VAL A 165 -1.96 3.62 4.97
CA VAL A 165 -3.03 3.34 3.99
C VAL A 165 -4.12 4.42 3.99
N GLU A 166 -4.24 5.17 5.09
CA GLU A 166 -5.17 6.27 5.29
C GLU A 166 -4.78 7.54 4.51
N LEU A 167 -3.52 7.69 4.10
CA LEU A 167 -3.04 8.92 3.48
C LEU A 167 -3.74 9.18 2.12
N SER A 168 -3.79 8.18 1.24
CA SER A 168 -4.37 8.36 -0.09
C SER A 168 -5.87 8.68 -0.05
N PRO A 169 -6.72 8.00 0.75
CA PRO A 169 -8.09 8.42 1.02
C PRO A 169 -8.19 9.84 1.59
N LEU A 170 -7.37 10.19 2.59
CA LEU A 170 -7.38 11.52 3.19
C LEU A 170 -7.13 12.61 2.14
N LEU A 171 -6.06 12.48 1.33
CA LEU A 171 -5.72 13.45 0.30
C LEU A 171 -6.82 13.60 -0.75
N ARG A 172 -7.48 12.50 -1.13
CA ARG A 172 -8.65 12.54 -2.02
C ARG A 172 -9.79 13.37 -1.43
N THR A 173 -10.12 13.14 -0.15
CA THR A 173 -11.17 13.91 0.53
C THR A 173 -10.82 15.39 0.66
N LEU A 174 -9.56 15.71 1.01
CA LEU A 174 -9.11 17.11 1.09
C LEU A 174 -9.18 17.82 -0.26
N ASN A 175 -8.78 17.15 -1.34
CA ASN A 175 -8.84 17.72 -2.69
C ASN A 175 -10.27 17.89 -3.20
N ALA A 176 -11.17 16.96 -2.88
CA ALA A 176 -12.59 17.06 -3.26
C ALA A 176 -13.30 18.25 -2.58
N ASN A 177 -12.82 18.68 -1.41
CA ASN A 177 -13.38 19.82 -0.68
C ASN A 177 -12.87 21.18 -1.19
N LYS A 178 -11.88 21.20 -2.09
CA LYS A 178 -11.29 22.43 -2.62
C LYS A 178 -12.23 23.06 -3.65
N PRO A 179 -12.60 24.35 -3.50
CA PRO A 179 -13.38 25.04 -4.53
C PRO A 179 -12.60 25.07 -5.85
N ALA A 180 -13.34 24.92 -6.96
CA ALA A 180 -12.82 24.96 -8.33
C ALA A 180 -12.18 26.31 -8.66
#